data_AF-A0AAV8XI08-F1
#
_entry.id   AF-A0AAV8XI08-F1
#
_cell.length_a   1.000
_cell.length_b   1.000
_cell.length_c   1.000
_cell.angle_alpha   90.00
_cell.angle_beta   90.00
_cell.angle_gamma   90.00
#
_symmetry.space_group_name_H-M   'P 1'
#
loop_
_entity.id
_entity.type
_entity.pdbx_description
1 polymer ?
#
loop_
_entity_poly.entity_id
_entity_poly.type
_entity_poly.pdbx_seq_one_letter_code
_entity_poly.pdbx_strand_id
1 'polypeptide(L)'
;MLNIAGINSQIIFSANNPKTNLARRNFLRELANGFDLNRQELFGTDQEAQQNANPGRCGYCDWKKNRKTRFSCFKCNTYMCLEHITAICKPCRESALQDQ
;
A
#
# COMPACT_ATOMS: atom_id res chain seq x y z
N MET A 1 22.50 -17.66 -17.43
CA MET A 1 23.65 -16.79 -17.78
C MET A 1 23.65 -15.44 -17.05
N LEU A 2 22.88 -15.24 -15.97
CA LEU A 2 22.74 -13.92 -15.34
C LEU A 2 23.98 -13.47 -14.55
N ASN A 3 24.72 -14.40 -13.96
CA ASN A 3 25.89 -14.09 -13.13
C ASN A 3 27.03 -13.45 -13.93
N ILE A 4 27.32 -13.98 -15.13
CA ILE A 4 28.39 -13.46 -15.99
C ILE A 4 27.99 -12.10 -16.57
N ALA A 5 26.75 -11.96 -17.03
CA ALA A 5 26.23 -10.69 -17.55
C ALA A 5 26.24 -9.58 -16.48
N GLY A 6 25.88 -9.88 -15.23
CA GLY A 6 25.89 -8.92 -14.13
C GLY A 6 27.30 -8.45 -13.76
N ILE A 7 28.30 -9.34 -13.82
CA ILE A 7 29.70 -8.96 -13.55
C ILE A 7 30.26 -8.14 -14.72
N ASN A 8 30.06 -8.57 -15.96
CA ASN A 8 30.58 -7.88 -17.14
C ASN A 8 30.00 -6.47 -17.27
N SER A 9 28.69 -6.31 -17.04
CA SER A 9 28.04 -5.00 -17.05
C SER A 9 28.58 -4.08 -15.96
N GLN A 10 28.88 -4.60 -14.76
CA GLN A 10 29.47 -3.79 -13.69
C GLN A 10 30.89 -3.33 -14.02
N ILE A 11 31.72 -4.19 -14.62
CA ILE A 11 33.09 -3.84 -15.02
C ILE A 11 33.07 -2.70 -16.03
N ILE A 12 32.21 -2.80 -17.06
CA ILE A 12 32.03 -1.75 -18.06
C ILE A 12 31.55 -0.45 -17.41
N PHE A 13 30.57 -0.52 -16.51
CA PHE A 13 30.06 0.64 -15.79
C PHE A 13 31.14 1.34 -14.97
N SER A 14 31.94 0.59 -14.21
CA SER A 14 33.04 1.14 -13.40
C SER A 14 34.15 1.76 -14.26
N ALA A 15 34.47 1.16 -15.42
CA ALA A 15 35.46 1.70 -16.35
C ALA A 15 35.02 3.04 -16.95
N ASN A 16 33.73 3.17 -17.26
CA ASN A 16 33.15 4.41 -17.78
C ASN A 16 32.94 5.47 -16.69
N ASN A 17 32.93 5.06 -15.41
CA ASN A 17 32.65 5.94 -14.27
C ASN A 17 33.74 5.79 -13.18
N PRO A 18 34.99 6.21 -13.46
CA PRO A 18 36.15 5.90 -12.61
C PRO A 18 36.11 6.49 -11.19
N LYS A 19 35.27 7.50 -10.97
CA LYS A 19 35.06 8.13 -9.65
C LYS A 19 33.98 7.42 -8.82
N THR A 20 33.26 6.48 -9.41
CA THR A 20 32.18 5.75 -8.72
C THR A 20 32.75 4.51 -8.06
N ASN A 21 32.48 4.35 -6.76
CA ASN A 21 32.77 3.11 -6.03
C ASN A 21 31.43 2.50 -5.59
N LEU A 22 30.72 1.89 -6.55
CA LEU A 22 29.43 1.26 -6.29
C LEU A 22 29.63 -0.22 -5.98
N ALA A 23 29.22 -0.63 -4.78
CA ALA A 23 29.22 -2.04 -4.39
C ALA A 23 28.34 -2.85 -5.35
N ARG A 24 28.79 -4.04 -5.76
CA ARG A 24 28.07 -4.92 -6.70
C ARG A 24 26.61 -5.16 -6.34
N ARG A 25 26.32 -5.33 -5.04
CA ARG A 25 24.96 -5.51 -4.53
C ARG A 25 24.03 -4.33 -4.87
N ASN A 26 24.57 -3.10 -4.84
CA ASN A 26 23.81 -1.89 -5.13
C ASN A 26 23.65 -1.72 -6.64
N PHE A 27 24.72 -1.96 -7.41
CA PHE A 27 24.68 -1.96 -8.88
C PHE A 27 23.61 -2.92 -9.42
N LEU A 28 23.58 -4.17 -8.95
CA LEU A 28 22.58 -5.16 -9.38
C LEU A 28 21.16 -4.79 -8.92
N ARG A 29 21.02 -4.13 -7.76
CA ARG A 29 19.72 -3.65 -7.27
C ARG A 29 19.18 -2.51 -8.13
N GLU A 30 20.04 -1.55 -8.49
CA GLU A 30 19.67 -0.45 -9.39
C GLU A 30 19.34 -0.94 -10.79
N LEU A 31 20.11 -1.90 -11.32
CA LEU A 31 19.78 -2.56 -12.57
C LEU A 31 18.41 -3.22 -12.51
N ALA A 32 18.12 -4.02 -11.47
CA ALA A 32 16.83 -4.68 -11.30
C ALA A 32 15.67 -3.66 -11.23
N ASN A 33 15.83 -2.60 -10.43
CA ASN A 33 14.83 -1.53 -10.32
C ASN A 33 14.60 -0.80 -11.65
N GLY A 34 15.66 -0.61 -12.45
CA GLY A 34 15.56 -0.01 -13.78
C GLY A 34 14.76 -0.85 -14.77
N PHE A 35 14.81 -2.19 -14.64
CA PHE A 35 13.97 -3.09 -15.43
C PHE A 35 12.51 -3.10 -14.98
N ASP A 36 12.24 -2.87 -13.69
CA ASP A 36 10.87 -2.82 -13.15
C ASP A 36 10.09 -1.57 -13.59
N LEU A 37 10.77 -0.45 -13.89
CA LEU A 37 10.11 0.76 -14.40
C LEU A 37 9.46 0.55 -15.78
N ASN A 38 10.03 -0.31 -16.63
CA ASN A 38 9.44 -0.66 -17.93
C ASN A 38 8.28 -1.67 -17.83
N ARG A 39 8.04 -2.24 -16.65
CA ARG A 39 6.97 -3.24 -16.42
C ARG A 39 5.65 -2.59 -15.98
N GLN A 40 5.68 -1.36 -15.49
CA GLN A 40 4.49 -0.63 -15.04
C GLN A 40 3.52 -0.29 -16.18
N GLU A 41 3.96 -0.32 -17.44
CA GLU A 41 3.06 -0.08 -18.58
C GLU A 41 2.21 -1.30 -19.00
N LEU A 42 2.48 -2.50 -18.46
CA LEU A 42 1.73 -3.72 -18.81
C LEU A 42 0.86 -4.28 -17.69
N PHE A 43 1.10 -3.87 -16.45
CA PHE A 43 0.26 -4.20 -15.31
C PHE A 43 -0.02 -2.89 -14.58
N GLY A 44 -1.10 -2.23 -14.98
CA GLY A 44 -1.67 -1.15 -14.20
C GLY A 44 -1.84 -1.65 -12.77
N THR A 45 -1.05 -1.13 -11.84
CA THR A 45 -1.41 -1.24 -10.44
C THR A 45 -2.62 -0.36 -10.29
N ASP A 46 -3.81 -0.95 -10.30
CA ASP A 46 -4.87 -0.44 -9.45
C ASP A 46 -4.25 -0.41 -8.04
N GLN A 47 -3.71 0.75 -7.68
CA GLN A 47 -3.24 1.02 -6.34
C GLN A 47 -4.48 1.08 -5.46
N GLU A 48 -5.05 -0.08 -5.16
CA GLU A 48 -5.91 -0.22 -4.01
C GLU A 48 -5.03 0.09 -2.81
N ALA A 49 -5.21 1.30 -2.29
CA ALA A 49 -4.57 1.79 -1.09
C ALA A 49 -4.85 0.81 0.06
N GLN A 50 -3.94 -0.15 0.24
CA GLN A 50 -3.96 -1.05 1.39
C GLN A 50 -3.43 -0.25 2.58
N GLN A 51 -4.32 0.58 3.11
CA GLN A 51 -4.06 1.45 4.23
C GLN A 51 -3.70 0.57 5.44
N ASN A 52 -2.46 0.74 5.91
CA ASN A 52 -1.99 0.32 7.23
C ASN A 52 -2.69 1.14 8.33
N ALA A 53 -4.02 1.27 8.28
CA ALA A 53 -4.80 1.93 9.31
C ALA A 53 -4.84 1.02 10.54
N ASN A 54 -4.41 1.56 11.68
CA ASN A 54 -4.51 0.86 12.96
C ASN A 54 -5.98 0.54 13.24
N PRO A 55 -6.34 -0.72 13.56
CA PRO A 55 -7.73 -1.10 13.84
C PRO A 55 -8.33 -0.30 15.01
N GLY A 56 -9.54 0.21 14.82
CA GLY A 56 -10.32 0.88 15.86
C GLY A 56 -11.33 -0.06 16.54
N ARG A 57 -12.03 0.45 17.55
CA ARG A 57 -13.10 -0.28 18.27
C ARG A 57 -14.47 0.05 17.68
N CYS A 58 -15.31 -0.96 17.51
CA CYS A 58 -16.66 -0.78 16.99
C CYS A 58 -17.50 0.11 17.93
N GLY A 59 -18.07 1.20 17.40
CA GLY A 59 -18.89 2.14 18.17
C GLY A 59 -20.28 1.63 18.56
N TYR A 60 -20.74 0.54 17.94
CA TYR A 60 -22.07 -0.06 18.16
C TYR A 60 -22.05 -1.31 19.02
N CYS A 61 -20.87 -1.77 19.44
CA CYS A 61 -20.76 -2.91 20.34
C CYS A 61 -20.80 -2.42 21.79
N ASP A 62 -21.47 -3.17 22.66
CA ASP A 62 -21.34 -2.98 24.10
C ASP A 62 -19.88 -3.11 24.55
N TRP A 63 -19.55 -2.46 25.66
CA TRP A 63 -18.22 -2.47 26.26
C TRP A 63 -17.70 -3.88 26.57
N LYS A 64 -18.60 -4.85 26.77
CA LYS A 64 -18.25 -6.28 26.97
C LYS A 64 -17.78 -6.96 25.69
N LYS A 65 -18.31 -6.57 24.53
CA LYS A 65 -17.95 -7.15 23.22
C LYS A 65 -16.69 -6.52 22.64
N ASN A 66 -16.60 -5.19 22.71
CA ASN A 66 -15.40 -4.41 22.42
C ASN A 66 -14.62 -4.82 21.15
N ARG A 67 -15.34 -5.15 20.07
CA ARG A 67 -14.75 -5.74 18.86
C ARG A 67 -13.84 -4.74 18.15
N LYS A 68 -12.61 -5.16 17.80
CA LYS A 68 -11.71 -4.41 16.93
C LYS A 68 -12.07 -4.61 15.46
N THR A 69 -11.89 -3.57 14.64
CA THR A 69 -12.25 -3.57 13.23
C THR A 69 -11.44 -2.53 12.46
N ARG A 70 -11.30 -2.72 11.15
CA ARG A 70 -10.72 -1.74 10.22
C ARG A 70 -11.77 -1.03 9.37
N PHE A 71 -13.01 -1.49 9.41
CA PHE A 71 -14.10 -0.91 8.63
C PHE A 71 -14.68 0.29 9.36
N SER A 72 -14.93 1.38 8.63
CA SER A 72 -15.48 2.62 9.15
C SER A 72 -16.56 3.18 8.24
N CYS A 73 -17.42 4.04 8.80
CA CYS A 73 -18.43 4.76 8.03
C CYS A 73 -17.76 5.79 7.10
N PHE A 74 -18.16 5.84 5.83
CA PHE A 74 -17.60 6.82 4.88
C PHE A 74 -17.85 8.28 5.26
N LYS A 75 -18.91 8.58 6.02
CA LYS A 75 -19.29 9.97 6.38
C LYS A 75 -18.67 10.44 7.69
N CYS A 76 -18.68 9.61 8.74
CA CYS A 76 -18.24 10.01 10.09
C CYS A 76 -17.02 9.24 10.62
N ASN A 77 -16.45 8.32 9.84
CA ASN A 77 -15.31 7.50 10.21
C ASN A 77 -15.47 6.66 11.49
N THR A 78 -16.71 6.47 11.98
CA THR A 78 -16.99 5.57 13.10
C THR A 78 -16.71 4.12 12.70
N TYR A 79 -15.91 3.42 13.49
CA TYR A 79 -15.56 2.02 13.28
C TYR A 79 -16.75 1.08 13.51
N MET A 80 -16.90 0.07 12.64
CA MET A 80 -17.97 -0.92 12.66
C MET A 80 -17.40 -2.34 12.50
N CYS A 81 -17.75 -3.26 13.40
CA CYS A 81 -17.40 -4.66 13.24
C CYS A 81 -18.21 -5.29 12.09
N LEU A 82 -17.86 -6.50 11.68
CA LEU A 82 -18.55 -7.21 10.60
C LEU A 82 -20.05 -7.46 10.84
N GLU A 83 -20.50 -7.46 12.10
CA GLU A 83 -21.94 -7.56 12.43
C GLU A 83 -22.68 -6.23 12.25
N HIS A 84 -21.97 -5.10 12.36
CA HIS A 84 -22.54 -3.75 12.28
C HIS A 84 -22.12 -3.00 11.00
N ILE A 85 -21.40 -3.67 10.10
CA ILE A 85 -20.80 -3.04 8.93
C ILE A 85 -21.89 -2.59 7.95
N THR A 86 -21.77 -1.33 7.55
CA THR A 86 -22.55 -0.70 6.49
C THR A 86 -21.63 0.30 5.80
N ALA A 87 -21.92 0.71 4.57
CA ALA A 87 -21.13 1.77 3.91
C ALA A 87 -21.24 3.10 4.69
N ILE A 88 -22.46 3.45 5.08
CA ILE A 88 -22.77 4.65 5.87
C ILE A 88 -23.57 4.20 7.10
N CYS A 89 -23.13 4.61 8.28
CA CYS A 89 -23.78 4.21 9.53
C CYS A 89 -25.20 4.78 9.65
N LYS A 90 -26.06 4.12 10.43
CA LYS A 90 -27.48 4.52 10.58
C LYS A 90 -27.67 6.00 10.96
N PRO A 91 -26.93 6.56 11.94
CA PRO A 91 -27.06 7.98 12.28
C PRO A 91 -26.73 8.92 11.11
N CYS A 92 -25.72 8.57 10.31
CA CYS A 92 -25.30 9.37 9.16
C CYS A 92 -26.28 9.31 7.98
N ARG A 93 -27.03 8.21 7.88
CA ARG A 93 -28.07 8.03 6.88
C ARG A 93 -29.36 8.76 7.26
N GLU A 94 -29.74 8.70 8.53
CA GLU A 94 -30.95 9.37 9.04
C GLU A 94 -30.82 10.89 9.06
N SER A 95 -29.61 11.41 9.34
CA SER A 95 -29.36 12.86 9.23
C SER A 95 -29.46 13.40 7.80
N ALA A 96 -29.41 12.54 6.77
CA ALA A 96 -29.61 12.97 5.38
C ALA A 96 -31.09 13.08 4.98
N LEU A 97 -32.01 12.60 5.82
CA LEU A 97 -33.46 12.60 5.55
C LEU A 97 -34.23 13.69 6.30
N GLN A 98 -33.55 14.47 7.16
CA GLN A 98 -34.17 15.53 7.97
C GLN A 98 -33.97 16.94 7.40
N ASP A 99 -33.27 17.06 6.26
CA ASP A 99 -33.04 18.32 5.55
C ASP A 99 -33.98 18.50 4.33
N GLN A 100 -35.17 17.87 4.35
CA GLN A 100 -36.22 18.02 3.33
C GLN A 100 -37.53 18.55 3.94
#